data_AF-A0A6C0LFZ8-F1
#
_entry.id   AF-A0A6C0LFZ8-F1
#
_cell.length_a   1.000
_cell.length_b   1.000
_cell.length_c   1.000
_cell.angle_alpha   90.00
_cell.angle_beta   90.00
_cell.angle_gamma   90.00
#
_symmetry.space_group_name_H-M   'P 1'
#
loop_
_entity.id
_entity.type
_entity.pdbx_description
1 polymer ?
#
loop_
_entity_poly.entity_id
_entity_poly.type
_entity_poly.pdbx_seq_one_letter_code
_entity_poly.pdbx_strand_id
1 'polypeptide(L)'
;MYYVINIILLYNIMASTRNKNTREDYNLEKQKNRCFTDYQDYKYSSHNFDPKFAGFGLMPAKMNGNDLTHNYVTVESQLFGIGANDLENNRSLQSPDYKHMGEHALVEKDAVMVPDPLVIEKHQRHLP
;
A
#
# COMPACT_ATOMS: atom_id res chain seq x y z
N MET A 1 -37.98 -49.35 11.32
CA MET A 1 -36.71 -48.62 11.11
C MET A 1 -36.88 -47.31 10.34
N TYR A 2 -37.72 -47.24 9.30
CA TYR A 2 -37.97 -46.01 8.51
C TYR A 2 -38.60 -44.83 9.27
N TYR A 3 -39.42 -45.11 10.29
CA TYR A 3 -40.07 -44.07 11.11
C TYR A 3 -39.07 -43.33 12.01
N VAL A 4 -38.10 -44.08 12.56
CA VAL A 4 -37.03 -43.53 13.41
C VAL A 4 -36.06 -42.69 12.58
N ILE A 5 -35.76 -43.12 11.35
CA ILE A 5 -34.92 -42.37 10.41
C ILE A 5 -35.60 -41.04 10.01
N ASN A 6 -36.91 -41.04 9.74
CA ASN A 6 -37.65 -39.80 9.44
C ASN A 6 -37.70 -38.82 10.62
N ILE A 7 -37.88 -39.33 11.84
CA ILE A 7 -37.87 -38.51 13.07
C ILE A 7 -36.47 -37.90 13.30
N ILE A 8 -35.40 -38.67 13.11
CA ILE A 8 -34.02 -38.17 13.25
C ILE A 8 -33.69 -37.13 12.17
N LEU A 9 -34.18 -37.28 10.95
CA LEU A 9 -33.99 -36.31 9.86
C LEU A 9 -34.76 -35.00 10.14
N LEU A 10 -36.02 -35.09 10.58
CA LEU A 10 -36.82 -33.93 10.97
C LEU A 10 -36.25 -33.24 12.21
N TYR A 11 -35.75 -34.01 13.19
CA TYR A 11 -35.11 -33.47 14.39
C TYR A 11 -33.76 -32.83 14.06
N ASN A 12 -32.98 -33.33 13.10
CA ASN A 12 -31.75 -32.67 12.65
C ASN A 12 -32.02 -31.37 11.88
N ILE A 13 -33.12 -31.28 11.12
CA ILE A 13 -33.56 -30.04 10.48
C ILE A 13 -34.03 -29.01 11.53
N MET A 14 -34.73 -29.45 12.59
CA MET A 14 -35.19 -28.60 13.71
C MET A 14 -34.15 -28.32 14.80
N ALA A 15 -33.07 -29.11 14.90
CA ALA A 15 -32.01 -28.93 15.90
C ALA A 15 -31.18 -27.66 15.64
N SER A 16 -31.27 -27.08 14.45
CA SER A 16 -30.88 -25.68 14.22
C SER A 16 -32.04 -24.77 14.67
N THR A 17 -32.19 -24.58 15.98
CA THR A 17 -33.25 -23.76 16.61
C THR A 17 -33.11 -22.24 16.35
N ARG A 18 -32.07 -21.81 15.65
CA ARG A 18 -31.94 -20.42 15.22
C ARG A 18 -32.82 -20.19 14.00
N ASN A 19 -33.95 -19.48 14.19
CA ASN A 19 -34.68 -18.88 13.09
C ASN A 19 -33.78 -17.82 12.44
N LYS A 20 -33.13 -18.15 11.32
CA LYS A 20 -32.25 -17.25 10.54
C LYS A 20 -32.99 -16.46 9.46
N ASN A 21 -34.32 -16.56 9.42
CA ASN A 21 -35.17 -15.97 8.39
C ASN A 21 -36.04 -14.85 8.96
N THR A 22 -35.65 -14.26 10.09
CA THR A 22 -36.38 -13.10 10.61
C THR A 22 -36.03 -11.86 9.79
N ARG A 23 -36.94 -10.88 9.78
CA ARG A 23 -36.70 -9.57 9.17
C ARG A 23 -35.42 -8.92 9.72
N GLU A 24 -35.13 -9.14 11.01
CA GLU A 24 -33.94 -8.59 11.66
C GLU A 24 -32.65 -9.25 11.18
N ASP A 25 -32.66 -10.56 10.91
CA ASP A 25 -31.51 -11.25 10.30
C ASP A 25 -31.19 -10.65 8.93
N TYR A 26 -32.21 -10.38 8.10
CA TYR A 26 -32.04 -9.74 6.80
C TYR A 26 -31.54 -8.29 6.93
N ASN A 27 -32.06 -7.52 7.89
CA ASN A 27 -31.59 -6.16 8.16
C ASN A 27 -30.11 -6.14 8.56
N LEU A 28 -29.69 -7.08 9.43
CA LEU A 28 -28.30 -7.26 9.84
C LEU A 28 -27.41 -7.65 8.66
N GLU A 29 -27.88 -8.53 7.78
CA GLU A 29 -27.13 -8.88 6.57
C GLU A 29 -26.97 -7.68 5.63
N LYS A 30 -28.04 -6.91 5.42
CA LYS A 30 -27.99 -5.66 4.63
C LYS A 30 -27.08 -4.61 5.27
N GLN A 31 -27.01 -4.54 6.59
CA GLN A 31 -26.08 -3.67 7.31
C GLN A 31 -24.64 -4.13 7.11
N LYS A 32 -24.35 -5.43 7.32
CA LYS A 32 -23.04 -6.02 7.10
C LYS A 32 -22.55 -5.78 5.66
N ASN A 33 -23.41 -5.99 4.68
CA ASN A 33 -23.07 -5.76 3.27
C ASN A 33 -22.77 -4.28 3.01
N ARG A 34 -23.56 -3.36 3.58
CA ARG A 34 -23.27 -1.92 3.50
C ARG A 34 -21.91 -1.57 4.11
N CYS A 35 -21.63 -2.02 5.33
CA CYS A 35 -20.34 -1.77 5.98
C CYS A 35 -19.17 -2.37 5.19
N PHE A 36 -19.36 -3.54 4.58
CA PHE A 36 -18.34 -4.17 3.74
C PHE A 36 -18.06 -3.34 2.48
N THR A 37 -19.11 -2.89 1.80
CA THR A 37 -19.00 -1.98 0.65
C THR A 37 -18.34 -0.67 1.07
N ASP A 38 -18.76 -0.05 2.17
CA ASP A 38 -18.19 1.20 2.68
C ASP A 38 -16.69 1.06 2.98
N TYR A 39 -16.26 -0.08 3.52
CA TYR A 39 -14.85 -0.36 3.79
C TYR A 39 -14.05 -0.58 2.50
N GLN A 40 -14.59 -1.33 1.53
CA GLN A 40 -13.93 -1.57 0.25
C GLN A 40 -13.81 -0.28 -0.59
N ASP A 41 -14.87 0.51 -0.63
CA ASP A 41 -14.96 1.75 -1.39
C ASP A 41 -14.29 2.94 -0.69
N TYR A 42 -13.75 2.72 0.53
CA TYR A 42 -13.04 3.75 1.26
C TYR A 42 -11.84 4.24 0.44
N LYS A 43 -11.90 5.50 0.00
CA LYS A 43 -10.93 6.14 -0.90
C LYS A 43 -9.47 5.99 -0.44
N TYR A 44 -9.24 6.08 0.87
CA TYR A 44 -7.90 6.03 1.47
C TYR A 44 -7.50 4.62 1.94
N SER A 45 -8.24 3.57 1.54
CA SER A 45 -7.81 2.18 1.76
C SER A 45 -6.61 1.82 0.88
N SER A 46 -6.53 2.42 -0.31
CA SER A 46 -5.52 2.18 -1.35
C SER A 46 -4.66 3.41 -1.67
N HIS A 47 -5.08 4.59 -1.21
CA HIS A 47 -4.39 5.86 -1.41
C HIS A 47 -4.01 6.47 -0.07
N ASN A 48 -2.87 7.15 -0.03
CA ASN A 48 -2.42 7.83 1.18
C ASN A 48 -3.34 9.04 1.46
N PHE A 49 -3.76 9.19 2.72
CA PHE A 49 -4.54 10.36 3.14
C PHE A 49 -3.71 11.65 3.11
N ASP A 50 -2.48 11.57 3.62
CA ASP A 50 -1.49 12.66 3.62
C ASP A 50 -0.16 12.07 3.14
N PRO A 51 0.14 12.16 1.83
CA PRO A 51 1.36 11.61 1.27
C PRO A 51 2.55 12.46 1.72
N LYS A 52 3.42 11.87 2.56
CA LYS A 52 4.69 12.46 3.03
C LYS A 52 5.77 11.41 3.06
N PHE A 53 7.02 11.83 2.90
CA PHE A 53 8.16 10.95 3.09
C PHE A 53 8.35 10.62 4.58
N ALA A 54 8.78 9.40 4.85
CA ALA A 54 9.18 9.00 6.20
C ALA A 54 10.48 9.71 6.59
N GLY A 55 10.39 10.62 7.53
CA GLY A 55 11.52 11.32 8.15
C GLY A 55 12.10 10.52 9.31
N PHE A 56 12.90 11.20 10.15
CA PHE A 56 13.63 10.54 11.23
C PHE A 56 12.70 9.88 12.25
N GLY A 57 13.02 8.63 12.61
CA GLY A 57 12.21 7.80 13.51
C GLY A 57 11.06 7.04 12.84
N LEU A 58 10.82 7.22 11.54
CA LEU A 58 9.83 6.46 10.78
C LEU A 58 10.49 5.51 9.79
N MET A 59 9.85 4.35 9.60
CA MET A 59 10.20 3.43 8.52
C MET A 59 9.43 3.83 7.25
N PRO A 60 10.04 3.75 6.05
CA PRO A 60 9.32 4.04 4.82
C PRO A 60 8.09 3.13 4.67
N ALA A 61 6.94 3.75 4.45
CA ALA A 61 5.69 3.07 4.15
C ALA A 61 5.51 2.89 2.64
N LYS A 62 4.52 2.09 2.25
CA LYS A 62 4.14 1.94 0.85
C LYS A 62 3.60 3.27 0.32
N MET A 63 4.25 3.80 -0.72
CA MET A 63 3.78 4.98 -1.43
C MET A 63 3.11 4.58 -2.74
N ASN A 64 2.02 5.24 -3.12
CA ASN A 64 1.47 5.10 -4.45
C ASN A 64 2.33 5.91 -5.42
N GLY A 65 2.59 5.38 -6.62
CA GLY A 65 3.37 6.11 -7.61
C GLY A 65 2.68 7.39 -8.11
N ASN A 66 1.34 7.42 -8.08
CA ASN A 66 0.58 8.65 -8.34
C ASN A 66 0.86 9.74 -7.30
N ASP A 67 1.34 9.42 -6.10
CA ASP A 67 1.74 10.41 -5.11
C ASP A 67 3.13 10.98 -5.44
N LEU A 68 4.00 10.18 -6.06
CA LEU A 68 5.40 10.53 -6.37
C LEU A 68 5.55 11.42 -7.60
N THR A 69 4.79 11.16 -8.67
CA THR A 69 4.96 11.86 -9.95
C THR A 69 3.62 12.15 -10.63
N HIS A 70 3.55 13.21 -11.44
CA HIS A 70 2.37 13.50 -12.27
C HIS A 70 2.26 12.53 -13.46
N ASN A 71 3.41 12.03 -13.95
CA ASN A 71 3.50 11.12 -15.10
C ASN A 71 3.83 9.67 -14.70
N TYR A 72 3.28 9.20 -13.57
CA TYR A 72 3.58 7.88 -12.99
C TYR A 72 3.51 6.73 -14.01
N VAL A 73 2.39 6.59 -14.72
CA VAL A 73 2.17 5.48 -15.67
C VAL A 73 3.24 5.45 -16.76
N THR A 74 3.66 6.61 -17.26
CA THR A 74 4.70 6.71 -18.27
C THR A 74 6.06 6.29 -17.73
N VAL A 75 6.43 6.77 -16.55
CA VAL A 75 7.68 6.41 -15.87
C VAL A 75 7.70 4.92 -15.55
N GLU A 76 6.61 4.38 -15.01
CA GLU A 76 6.44 2.96 -14.68
C GLU A 76 6.58 2.09 -15.93
N SER A 77 5.88 2.43 -17.02
CA SER A 77 5.99 1.72 -18.30
C SER A 77 7.44 1.70 -18.80
N GLN A 78 8.14 2.83 -18.65
CA GLN A 78 9.55 2.94 -19.02
C GLN A 78 10.46 2.07 -18.14
N LEU A 79 10.21 2.01 -16.82
CA LEU A 79 10.93 1.16 -15.86
C LEU A 79 10.68 -0.33 -16.09
N PHE A 80 9.47 -0.71 -16.49
CA PHE A 80 9.15 -2.08 -16.91
C PHE A 80 9.77 -2.47 -18.26
N GLY A 81 10.45 -1.55 -18.93
CA GLY A 81 11.09 -1.83 -20.22
C GLY A 81 10.10 -1.96 -21.38
N ILE A 82 8.87 -1.43 -21.24
CA ILE A 82 7.91 -1.43 -22.33
C ILE A 82 8.50 -0.65 -23.52
N GLY A 83 8.47 -1.27 -24.70
CA GLY A 83 9.06 -0.73 -25.93
C GLY A 83 10.58 -0.82 -26.01
N ALA A 84 11.27 -1.54 -25.11
CA ALA A 84 12.73 -1.72 -25.19
C ALA A 84 13.20 -2.61 -26.35
N ASN A 85 12.28 -3.38 -26.95
CA ASN A 85 12.58 -4.30 -28.05
C ASN A 85 12.28 -3.71 -29.43
N ASP A 86 11.85 -2.44 -29.50
CA ASP A 86 11.67 -1.74 -30.78
C ASP A 86 13.04 -1.36 -31.35
N LEU A 87 13.37 -1.92 -32.52
CA LEU A 87 14.64 -1.71 -33.20
C LEU A 87 14.55 -0.65 -34.31
N GLU A 88 13.34 -0.19 -34.62
CA GLU A 88 13.07 0.77 -35.69
C GLU A 88 12.88 2.17 -35.14
N ASN A 89 12.11 2.31 -34.05
CA ASN A 89 11.85 3.60 -33.42
C ASN A 89 12.67 3.74 -32.13
N ASN A 90 13.54 4.76 -32.09
CA ASN A 90 14.22 5.12 -30.85
C ASN A 90 13.20 5.56 -29.78
N ARG A 91 13.14 4.82 -28.68
CA ARG A 91 12.29 5.18 -27.52
C ARG A 91 12.75 6.52 -26.94
N SER A 92 11.82 7.46 -26.77
CA SER A 92 12.10 8.68 -26.02
C SER A 92 12.21 8.37 -24.52
N LEU A 93 13.31 8.78 -23.89
CA LEU A 93 13.44 8.71 -22.44
C LEU A 93 12.60 9.81 -21.80
N GLN A 94 11.61 9.39 -21.02
CA GLN A 94 10.76 10.29 -20.26
C GLN A 94 11.40 10.54 -18.90
N SER A 95 11.56 11.80 -18.54
CA SER A 95 12.00 12.18 -17.19
C SER A 95 10.79 12.19 -16.26
N PRO A 96 10.93 11.71 -15.01
CA PRO A 96 9.85 11.80 -14.04
C PRO A 96 9.52 13.25 -13.71
N ASP A 97 8.23 13.59 -13.73
CA ASP A 97 7.72 14.88 -13.26
C ASP A 97 7.32 14.74 -11.79
N TYR A 98 8.27 15.04 -10.91
CA TYR A 98 8.14 14.82 -9.48
C TYR A 98 7.13 15.76 -8.83
N LYS A 99 6.30 15.20 -7.95
CA LYS A 99 5.45 15.98 -7.04
C LYS A 99 6.28 16.41 -5.83
N HIS A 100 6.12 17.66 -5.41
CA HIS A 100 6.75 18.14 -4.20
C HIS A 100 5.99 17.62 -2.97
N MET A 101 6.66 16.80 -2.17
CA MET A 101 6.12 16.21 -0.94
C MET A 101 7.05 16.52 0.22
N GLY A 102 6.49 16.88 1.37
CA GLY A 102 7.25 17.08 2.59
C GLY A 102 7.67 15.76 3.25
N GLU A 103 8.53 15.85 4.25
CA GLU A 103 8.82 14.75 5.16
C GLU A 103 8.03 14.86 6.47
N HIS A 104 7.76 13.74 7.11
CA HIS A 104 7.20 13.68 8.45
C HIS A 104 8.17 12.93 9.36
N ALA A 105 8.67 13.59 10.41
CA ALA A 105 9.56 13.00 11.39
C ALA A 105 8.86 12.90 12.75
N LEU A 106 9.14 11.84 13.50
CA LEU A 106 8.67 11.73 14.89
C LEU A 106 9.53 12.56 15.84
N VAL A 107 10.81 12.72 15.50
CA VAL A 107 11.80 13.40 16.32
C VAL A 107 12.60 14.34 15.41
N GLU A 108 12.87 15.54 15.91
CA GLU A 108 13.73 16.49 15.22
C GLU A 108 15.17 15.97 15.18
N LYS A 109 15.82 16.10 14.02
CA LYS A 109 17.19 15.64 13.85
C LYS A 109 18.16 16.73 14.31
N ASP A 110 19.10 16.37 15.18
CA ASP A 110 20.23 17.25 15.49
C ASP A 110 21.01 17.60 14.22
N ALA A 111 21.61 18.79 14.22
CA ALA A 111 22.45 19.24 13.13
C ALA A 111 23.64 18.28 12.94
N VAL A 112 23.80 17.75 11.73
CA VAL A 112 24.93 16.88 11.39
C VAL A 112 26.17 17.74 11.28
N MET A 113 27.14 17.51 12.16
CA MET A 113 28.47 18.12 12.07
C MET A 113 29.25 17.42 10.96
N VAL A 114 29.46 18.11 9.85
CA VAL A 114 30.30 17.63 8.74
C VAL A 114 31.73 18.09 9.00
N PRO A 115 32.72 17.18 9.06
CA PRO A 115 34.12 17.59 9.23
C PRO A 115 34.61 18.35 8.00
N ASP A 116 35.63 19.17 8.20
CA ASP A 116 36.30 19.85 7.10
C ASP A 116 36.82 18.82 6.07
N PRO A 117 36.84 19.19 4.77
CA PRO A 117 37.34 18.30 3.72
C PRO A 117 38.74 17.78 4.05
N LEU A 118 39.00 16.50 3.78
CA LEU A 118 40.31 15.90 3.99
C LEU A 118 41.36 16.60 3.11
N VAL A 119 42.25 17.37 3.73
CA VAL A 119 43.41 17.96 3.05
C VAL A 119 44.58 16.99 3.17
N ILE A 120 44.92 16.31 2.07
CA ILE A 120 46.12 15.47 2.01
C ILE A 120 47.31 16.36 1.68
N GLU A 121 48.18 16.57 2.66
CA GLU A 121 49.44 17.30 2.47
C GLU A 121 50.40 16.50 1.58
N LYS A 122 51.06 17.20 0.65
CA LYS A 122 52.12 16.59 -0.16
C LYS A 122 53.33 16.32 0.75
N HIS A 123 53.93 15.13 0.64
CA HIS A 123 55.12 14.67 1.40
C HIS A 123 54.92 14.09 2.80
N GLN A 124 53.73 13.58 3.14
CA GLN A 124 53.59 12.77 4.34
C GLN A 124 54.39 11.46 4.22
N ARG A 125 55.15 11.12 5.26
CA ARG A 125 55.99 9.91 5.32
C ARG A 125 55.07 8.68 5.30
N HIS A 126 55.31 7.74 4.38
CA HIS A 126 54.63 6.45 4.45
C HIS A 126 55.01 5.74 5.77
N LEU A 127 54.06 5.03 6.38
CA LEU A 127 54.34 4.18 7.54
C LEU A 127 55.35 3.08 7.14
N PRO A 128 56.34 2.76 8.01
CA PRO A 128 57.32 1.70 7.76
C PRO A 128 56.71 0.30 7.79
#